data_AF-A0A345Y9T0-F1
#
_entry.id   AF-A0A345Y9T0-F1
#
_cell.length_a   1.000
_cell.length_b   1.000
_cell.length_c   1.000
_cell.angle_alpha   90.00
_cell.angle_beta   90.00
_cell.angle_gamma   90.00
#
_symmetry.space_group_name_H-M   'P 1'
#
loop_
_entity.id
_entity.type
_entity.pdbx_description
1 polymer ?
#
loop_
_entity_poly.entity_id
_entity_poly.type
_entity_poly.pdbx_seq_one_letter_code
_entity_poly.pdbx_strand_id
1 'polypeptide(L)'
;MTNAEQRDSPCVALCTTALGDPVCRGCGRTFDEVAHWTLLDADQKRDVWQRLDARRRLLEIGLQHGCLVAVELDVAGDEWAWVPALPELPRFRLARGDDGLRLLVRDPGQGDVEEAALPDGVAPSAESFAALLAERFAI
;
A
#
# COMPACT_ATOMS: atom_id res chain seq x y z
N MET A 1 -18.88 24.51 2.52
CA MET A 1 -18.60 23.80 1.26
C MET A 1 -18.58 22.32 1.57
N THR A 2 -19.71 21.62 1.40
CA THR A 2 -19.80 20.17 1.65
C THR A 2 -19.11 19.46 0.50
N ASN A 3 -17.95 18.88 0.76
CA ASN A 3 -17.16 18.13 -0.23
C ASN A 3 -18.01 16.96 -0.76
N ALA A 4 -18.51 17.07 -1.99
CA ALA A 4 -19.50 16.18 -2.58
C ALA A 4 -18.89 15.04 -3.44
N GLU A 5 -17.60 14.77 -3.37
CA GLU A 5 -16.95 13.83 -4.32
C GLU A 5 -16.21 12.64 -3.70
N GLN A 6 -16.42 12.33 -2.42
CA GLN A 6 -16.03 11.01 -1.92
C GLN A 6 -17.16 10.01 -2.26
N ARG A 7 -16.93 9.11 -3.22
CA ARG A 7 -17.86 8.03 -3.55
C ARG A 7 -18.27 7.27 -2.27
N ASP A 8 -19.54 6.87 -2.17
CA ASP A 8 -20.09 6.13 -1.01
C ASP A 8 -19.35 4.81 -0.70
N SER A 9 -18.64 4.26 -1.68
CA SER A 9 -17.77 3.11 -1.52
C SER A 9 -16.48 3.24 -2.34
N PRO A 10 -15.34 2.77 -1.81
CA PRO A 10 -14.09 2.70 -2.56
C PRO A 10 -14.06 1.62 -3.65
N CYS A 11 -15.12 0.80 -3.78
CA CYS A 11 -15.17 -0.31 -4.74
C CYS A 11 -15.08 0.16 -6.20
N VAL A 12 -14.32 -0.56 -7.01
CA VAL A 12 -14.23 -0.36 -8.48
C VAL A 12 -14.81 -1.54 -9.27
N ALA A 13 -15.63 -2.37 -8.61
CA ALA A 13 -16.23 -3.59 -9.17
C ALA A 13 -15.22 -4.64 -9.71
N LEU A 14 -13.94 -4.53 -9.31
CA LEU A 14 -12.94 -5.56 -9.49
C LEU A 14 -12.53 -6.07 -8.11
N CYS A 15 -12.82 -7.34 -7.82
CA CYS A 15 -12.47 -7.95 -6.55
C CYS A 15 -11.49 -9.09 -6.78
N THR A 16 -10.32 -9.00 -6.15
CA THR A 16 -9.28 -10.01 -6.26
C THR A 16 -9.05 -10.75 -4.94
N THR A 17 -9.64 -10.26 -3.84
CA THR A 17 -9.63 -10.97 -2.55
C THR A 17 -10.46 -12.25 -2.58
N ALA A 18 -11.53 -12.28 -3.39
CA ALA A 18 -12.28 -13.50 -3.69
C ALA A 18 -11.46 -14.55 -4.46
N LEU A 19 -10.34 -14.14 -5.07
CA LEU A 19 -9.40 -15.00 -5.80
C LEU A 19 -8.16 -15.36 -4.97
N GLY A 20 -8.10 -14.92 -3.69
CA GLY A 20 -7.04 -15.28 -2.75
C GLY A 20 -6.06 -14.16 -2.40
N ASP A 21 -6.18 -12.96 -2.95
CA ASP A 21 -5.32 -11.85 -2.51
C ASP A 21 -5.73 -11.36 -1.10
N PRO A 22 -4.78 -11.06 -0.20
CA PRO A 22 -5.11 -10.48 1.11
C PRO A 22 -5.70 -9.08 1.01
N VAL A 23 -5.27 -8.31 -0.01
CA VAL A 23 -5.73 -6.95 -0.31
C VAL A 23 -6.18 -6.89 -1.76
N CYS A 24 -7.34 -6.28 -2.00
CA CYS A 24 -7.91 -6.17 -3.34
C CYS A 24 -7.07 -5.22 -4.21
N ARG A 25 -6.56 -5.72 -5.33
CA ARG A 25 -5.76 -4.93 -6.29
C ARG A 25 -6.54 -3.79 -6.96
N GLY A 26 -7.87 -3.86 -6.98
CA GLY A 26 -8.73 -2.82 -7.54
C GLY A 26 -9.01 -1.67 -6.58
N CYS A 27 -9.53 -1.98 -5.38
CA CYS A 27 -9.97 -0.95 -4.43
C CYS A 27 -9.06 -0.71 -3.23
N GLY A 28 -8.09 -1.61 -2.96
CA GLY A 28 -7.16 -1.57 -1.83
C GLY A 28 -7.72 -2.08 -0.50
N ARG A 29 -8.97 -2.59 -0.47
CA ARG A 29 -9.59 -3.13 0.76
C ARG A 29 -9.23 -4.60 0.99
N THR A 30 -9.23 -5.02 2.25
CA THR A 30 -9.23 -6.45 2.61
C THR A 30 -10.60 -7.08 2.33
N PHE A 31 -10.68 -8.42 2.36
CA PHE A 31 -11.97 -9.11 2.24
C PHE A 31 -12.97 -8.65 3.30
N ASP A 32 -12.56 -8.54 4.56
CA ASP A 32 -13.43 -8.14 5.66
C ASP A 32 -13.97 -6.71 5.50
N GLU A 33 -13.13 -5.78 5.06
CA GLU A 33 -13.54 -4.40 4.78
C GLU A 33 -14.52 -4.30 3.60
N VAL A 34 -14.42 -5.21 2.62
CA VAL A 34 -15.39 -5.31 1.53
C VAL A 34 -16.71 -5.89 2.04
N ALA A 35 -16.65 -7.03 2.74
CA ALA A 35 -17.82 -7.78 3.20
C ALA A 35 -18.68 -7.01 4.21
N HIS A 36 -18.04 -6.24 5.10
CA HIS A 36 -18.71 -5.55 6.19
C HIS A 36 -18.93 -4.05 5.92
N TRP A 37 -18.60 -3.53 4.73
CA TRP A 37 -18.64 -2.09 4.43
C TRP A 37 -19.94 -1.38 4.84
N THR A 38 -21.09 -2.02 4.59
CA THR A 38 -22.41 -1.46 4.91
C THR A 38 -22.72 -1.45 6.40
N LEU A 39 -22.01 -2.26 7.19
CA LEU A 39 -22.15 -2.37 8.64
C LEU A 39 -21.22 -1.42 9.39
N LEU A 40 -20.19 -0.88 8.72
CA LEU A 40 -19.25 0.06 9.33
C LEU A 40 -19.91 1.41 9.61
N ASP A 41 -19.63 1.96 10.79
CA ASP A 41 -19.99 3.34 11.14
C ASP A 41 -19.12 4.36 10.38
N ALA A 42 -19.41 5.65 10.59
CA ALA A 42 -18.71 6.73 9.91
C ALA A 42 -17.23 6.80 10.27
N ASP A 43 -16.85 6.42 11.48
CA ASP A 43 -15.49 6.53 12.00
C ASP A 43 -14.64 5.39 11.45
N GLN A 44 -15.16 4.17 11.52
CA GLN A 44 -14.60 2.98 10.91
C GLN A 44 -14.41 3.14 9.39
N LYS A 45 -15.38 3.76 8.69
CA LYS A 45 -15.24 4.06 7.26
C LYS A 45 -14.11 5.05 6.99
N ARG A 46 -13.94 6.07 7.83
CA ARG A 46 -12.82 7.02 7.71
C ARG A 46 -11.49 6.32 7.91
N ASP A 47 -11.39 5.41 8.87
CA ASP A 47 -10.16 4.64 9.11
C ASP A 47 -9.81 3.76 7.90
N VAL A 48 -10.80 3.08 7.31
CA VAL A 48 -10.60 2.33 6.05
C VAL A 48 -10.08 3.26 4.96
N TRP A 49 -10.75 4.40 4.73
CA TRP A 49 -10.31 5.37 3.72
C TRP A 49 -8.87 5.86 3.92
N GLN A 50 -8.46 6.08 5.16
CA GLN A 50 -7.08 6.49 5.47
C GLN A 50 -6.07 5.40 5.11
N ARG A 51 -6.38 4.12 5.40
CA ARG A 51 -5.52 2.98 5.01
C ARG A 51 -5.45 2.79 3.49
N LEU A 52 -6.55 3.06 2.78
CA LEU A 52 -6.60 2.87 1.32
C LEU A 52 -5.63 3.75 0.55
N ASP A 53 -5.34 4.96 1.02
CA ASP A 53 -4.34 5.84 0.37
C ASP A 53 -2.96 5.17 0.32
N ALA A 54 -2.50 4.63 1.46
CA ALA A 54 -1.22 3.92 1.54
C ALA A 54 -1.24 2.61 0.73
N ARG A 55 -2.27 1.76 0.89
CA ARG A 55 -2.36 0.47 0.18
C ARG A 55 -2.42 0.64 -1.34
N ARG A 56 -3.14 1.64 -1.85
CA ARG A 56 -3.22 1.90 -3.29
C ARG A 56 -1.87 2.33 -3.85
N ARG A 57 -1.15 3.20 -3.16
CA ARG A 57 0.21 3.60 -3.57
C ARG A 57 1.18 2.41 -3.56
N LEU A 58 1.08 1.52 -2.57
CA LEU A 58 1.87 0.28 -2.55
C LEU A 58 1.58 -0.62 -3.75
N LEU A 59 0.30 -0.77 -4.13
CA LEU A 59 -0.10 -1.52 -5.31
C LEU A 59 0.35 -0.84 -6.61
N GLU A 60 0.26 0.49 -6.69
CA GLU A 60 0.71 1.30 -7.83
C GLU A 60 2.21 1.17 -8.09
N ILE A 61 3.04 1.10 -7.05
CA ILE A 61 4.48 0.84 -7.16
C ILE A 61 4.74 -0.47 -7.92
N GLY A 62 3.99 -1.54 -7.61
CA GLY A 62 4.11 -2.82 -8.31
C GLY A 62 3.70 -2.72 -9.78
N LEU A 63 2.60 -2.01 -10.05
CA LEU A 63 2.12 -1.76 -11.42
C LEU A 63 3.17 -1.03 -12.27
N GLN A 64 3.87 -0.05 -11.69
CA GLN A 64 4.91 0.71 -12.38
C GLN A 64 6.12 -0.15 -12.78
N HIS A 65 6.37 -1.24 -12.05
CA HIS A 65 7.43 -2.22 -12.35
C HIS A 65 6.93 -3.45 -13.09
N GLY A 66 5.65 -3.50 -13.46
CA GLY A 66 5.05 -4.67 -14.11
C GLY A 66 5.10 -5.93 -13.25
N CYS A 67 5.16 -5.80 -11.91
CA CYS A 67 5.23 -6.90 -10.98
C CYS A 67 3.99 -6.97 -10.08
N LEU A 68 3.69 -8.18 -9.61
CA LEU A 68 2.63 -8.36 -8.61
C LEU A 68 3.19 -8.05 -7.23
N VAL A 69 2.52 -7.14 -6.53
CA VAL A 69 2.79 -6.81 -5.13
C VAL A 69 1.67 -7.34 -4.26
N ALA A 70 2.03 -8.11 -3.23
CA ALA A 70 1.13 -8.52 -2.16
C ALA A 70 1.35 -7.61 -0.94
N VAL A 71 0.26 -7.25 -0.26
CA VAL A 71 0.29 -6.46 0.97
C VAL A 71 -0.19 -7.33 2.13
N GLU A 72 0.65 -7.49 3.15
CA GLU A 72 0.41 -8.33 4.31
C GLU A 72 0.70 -7.58 5.60
N LEU A 73 0.00 -7.96 6.68
CA LEU A 73 0.28 -7.47 8.02
C LEU A 73 1.42 -8.28 8.65
N ASP A 74 2.36 -7.60 9.30
CA ASP A 74 3.30 -8.27 10.19
C ASP A 74 2.74 -8.43 11.61
N VAL A 75 3.55 -9.00 12.51
CA VAL A 75 3.17 -9.26 13.91
C VAL A 75 2.88 -7.99 14.72
N ALA A 76 3.39 -6.84 14.29
CA ALA A 76 3.10 -5.55 14.91
C ALA A 76 1.81 -4.92 14.35
N GLY A 77 1.19 -5.54 13.34
CA GLY A 77 0.02 -5.01 12.65
C GLY A 77 0.37 -3.97 11.59
N ASP A 78 1.64 -3.88 11.18
CA ASP A 78 2.06 -2.97 10.12
C ASP A 78 1.90 -3.61 8.75
N GLU A 79 1.44 -2.85 7.77
CA GLU A 79 1.25 -3.32 6.40
C GLU A 79 2.54 -3.23 5.60
N TRP A 80 2.99 -4.37 5.09
CA TRP A 80 4.19 -4.51 4.25
C TRP A 80 3.81 -5.05 2.88
N ALA A 81 4.29 -4.36 1.86
CA ALA A 81 4.31 -4.82 0.49
C ALA A 81 5.54 -5.69 0.22
N TRP A 82 5.37 -6.70 -0.62
CA TRP A 82 6.44 -7.56 -1.11
C TRP A 82 6.07 -8.18 -2.47
N VAL A 83 7.05 -8.70 -3.20
CA VAL A 83 6.86 -9.29 -4.54
C VAL A 83 6.88 -10.81 -4.43
N PRO A 84 5.73 -11.53 -4.56
CA PRO A 84 5.69 -12.97 -4.34
C PRO A 84 6.58 -13.80 -5.27
N ALA A 85 6.82 -13.31 -6.49
CA ALA A 85 7.67 -13.96 -7.46
C ALA A 85 9.18 -13.85 -7.13
N LEU A 86 9.56 -12.90 -6.26
CA LEU A 86 10.94 -12.58 -5.91
C LEU A 86 11.05 -12.40 -4.38
N PRO A 87 10.89 -13.47 -3.59
CA PRO A 87 10.86 -13.40 -2.12
C PRO A 87 12.18 -12.95 -1.47
N GLU A 88 13.28 -12.96 -2.23
CA GLU A 88 14.59 -12.43 -1.85
C GLU A 88 14.64 -10.89 -1.88
N LEU A 89 13.70 -10.24 -2.56
CA LEU A 89 13.64 -8.78 -2.56
C LEU A 89 13.17 -8.24 -1.21
N PRO A 90 13.65 -7.06 -0.81
CA PRO A 90 13.19 -6.43 0.43
C PRO A 90 11.70 -6.14 0.42
N ARG A 91 11.10 -6.28 1.60
CA ARG A 91 9.74 -5.80 1.83
C ARG A 91 9.78 -4.29 1.97
N PHE A 92 8.71 -3.63 1.55
CA PHE A 92 8.61 -2.17 1.64
C PHE A 92 7.24 -1.77 2.17
N ARG A 93 7.15 -0.61 2.82
CA ARG A 93 5.88 -0.05 3.28
C ARG A 93 5.87 1.47 3.20
N LEU A 94 4.68 2.04 3.26
CA LEU A 94 4.50 3.48 3.37
C LEU A 94 4.10 3.85 4.79
N ALA A 95 4.95 4.64 5.45
CA ALA A 95 4.62 5.26 6.74
C ALA A 95 4.23 6.73 6.50
N ARG A 96 3.32 7.27 7.30
CA ARG A 96 3.00 8.70 7.26
C ARG A 96 3.88 9.43 8.27
N GLY A 97 4.64 10.41 7.80
CA GLY A 97 5.39 11.36 8.62
C GLY A 97 4.81 12.77 8.52
N ASP A 98 5.41 13.72 9.24
CA ASP A 98 4.95 15.11 9.32
C ASP A 98 5.00 15.82 7.95
N ASP A 99 5.98 15.48 7.11
CA ASP A 99 6.20 16.07 5.78
C ASP A 99 5.61 15.24 4.62
N GLY A 100 4.84 14.18 4.92
CA GLY A 100 4.21 13.32 3.91
C GLY A 100 4.49 11.83 4.09
N LEU A 101 4.24 11.04 3.04
CA LEU A 101 4.53 9.61 3.07
C LEU A 101 6.04 9.35 2.96
N ARG A 102 6.50 8.32 3.67
CA ARG A 102 7.89 7.86 3.73
C ARG A 102 7.92 6.39 3.34
N LEU A 103 8.89 6.00 2.53
CA LEU A 103 9.09 4.61 2.15
C LEU A 103 10.03 3.96 3.15
N LEU A 104 9.55 2.94 3.86
CA LEU A 104 10.37 2.11 4.73
C LEU A 104 10.65 0.79 4.03
N VAL A 105 11.86 0.26 4.21
CA VAL A 105 12.31 -0.98 3.58
C VAL A 105 12.89 -1.90 4.64
N ARG A 106 12.70 -3.21 4.46
CA ARG A 106 13.20 -4.25 5.37
C ARG A 106 13.64 -5.48 4.57
N ASP A 107 14.90 -5.85 4.73
CA ASP A 107 15.48 -7.02 4.09
C ASP A 107 14.83 -8.33 4.59
N PRO A 108 14.69 -9.34 3.71
CA PRO A 108 14.14 -10.62 4.11
C PRO A 108 15.14 -11.35 5.04
N GLY A 109 14.69 -11.72 6.24
CA GLY A 109 15.39 -12.64 7.13
C GLY A 109 16.27 -12.02 8.22
N GLN A 110 16.54 -10.71 8.25
CA GLN A 110 17.30 -10.06 9.34
C GLN A 110 17.30 -8.51 9.35
N GLY A 111 16.42 -7.84 8.60
CA GLY A 111 16.57 -6.38 8.41
C GLY A 111 16.05 -5.52 9.55
N ASP A 112 16.90 -4.61 10.04
CA ASP A 112 16.43 -3.35 10.63
C ASP A 112 15.53 -2.62 9.62
N VAL A 113 14.56 -1.85 10.12
CA VAL A 113 13.70 -1.04 9.26
C VAL A 113 14.46 0.22 8.87
N GLU A 114 14.69 0.41 7.59
CA GLU A 114 15.37 1.58 7.04
C GLU A 114 14.38 2.52 6.33
N GLU A 115 14.52 3.82 6.52
CA GLU A 115 13.80 4.82 5.72
C GLU A 115 14.57 5.12 4.44
N ALA A 116 13.93 4.97 3.28
CA ALA A 116 14.50 5.29 1.99
C ALA A 116 14.40 6.80 1.73
N ALA A 117 15.55 7.45 1.50
CA ALA A 117 15.62 8.89 1.28
C ALA A 117 15.28 9.25 -0.17
N LEU A 118 14.34 10.20 -0.34
CA LEU A 118 14.07 10.83 -1.63
C LEU A 118 15.04 12.02 -1.84
N PRO A 119 15.42 12.34 -3.09
CA PRO A 119 16.18 13.55 -3.39
C PRO A 119 15.40 14.82 -3.02
N ASP A 120 16.13 15.89 -2.71
CA ASP A 120 15.54 17.19 -2.37
C ASP A 120 14.60 17.70 -3.47
N GLY A 121 13.40 18.12 -3.09
CA GLY A 121 12.38 18.64 -4.00
C GLY A 121 11.59 17.57 -4.76
N VAL A 122 11.88 16.27 -4.58
CA VAL A 122 11.07 15.18 -5.14
C VAL A 122 9.90 14.87 -4.23
N ALA A 123 8.68 14.93 -4.77
CA ALA A 123 7.47 14.65 -4.02
C ALA A 123 7.31 13.14 -3.72
N PRO A 124 6.87 12.75 -2.51
CA PRO A 124 6.64 11.36 -2.15
C PRO A 124 5.39 10.79 -2.86
N SER A 125 5.63 10.18 -4.01
CA SER A 125 4.63 9.60 -4.91
C SER A 125 4.93 8.11 -5.15
N ALA A 126 3.93 7.37 -5.65
CA ALA A 126 4.16 5.98 -6.07
C ALA A 126 5.30 5.90 -7.11
N GLU A 127 5.32 6.83 -8.07
CA GLU A 127 6.36 6.91 -9.10
C GLU A 127 7.76 7.14 -8.55
N SER A 128 7.94 8.12 -7.65
CA SER A 128 9.25 8.38 -7.05
C SER A 128 9.73 7.22 -6.19
N PHE A 129 8.81 6.54 -5.47
CA PHE A 129 9.16 5.36 -4.68
C PHE A 129 9.47 4.16 -5.56
N ALA A 130 8.75 3.96 -6.66
CA ALA A 130 9.05 2.94 -7.64
C ALA A 130 10.46 3.15 -8.24
N ALA A 131 10.79 4.36 -8.69
CA ALA A 131 12.13 4.68 -9.19
C ALA A 131 13.22 4.36 -8.16
N LEU A 132 13.01 4.75 -6.89
CA LEU A 132 13.95 4.49 -5.80
C LEU A 132 14.15 2.98 -5.54
N LEU A 133 13.08 2.19 -5.59
CA LEU A 133 13.17 0.74 -5.42
C LEU A 133 13.90 0.07 -6.60
N ALA A 134 13.68 0.53 -7.84
CA ALA A 134 14.40 0.00 -9.01
C ALA A 134 15.90 0.28 -8.93
N GLU A 135 16.30 1.49 -8.53
CA GLU A 135 17.71 1.85 -8.33
C GLU A 135 18.39 1.01 -7.26
N ARG A 136 17.69 0.73 -6.14
CA ARG A 136 18.25 -0.05 -5.02
C ARG A 136 18.36 -1.54 -5.32
N PHE A 137 17.41 -2.10 -6.08
CA PHE A 137 17.24 -3.55 -6.16
C PHE A 137 17.42 -4.16 -7.55
N ALA A 138 17.74 -3.34 -8.57
CA ALA A 138 17.92 -3.78 -9.95
C ALA A 138 16.77 -4.70 -10.44
N ILE A 139 15.54 -4.29 -10.12
CA ILE A 139 14.29 -4.95 -10.52
C ILE A 139 14.02 -4.66 -12.00
#